data_AF-A0A512BA10-F1
#
_entry.id   AF-A0A512BA10-F1
#
_cell.length_a   1.000
_cell.length_b   1.000
_cell.length_c   1.000
_cell.angle_alpha   90.00
_cell.angle_beta   90.00
_cell.angle_gamma   90.00
#
_symmetry.space_group_name_H-M   'P 1'
#
loop_
_entity.id
_entity.type
_entity.pdbx_description
1 polymer ?
#
loop_
_entity_poly.entity_id
_entity_poly.type
_entity_poly.pdbx_seq_one_letter_code
_entity_poly.pdbx_strand_id
1 'polypeptide(L)'
;MRIVLFVLLALACFNAFAQTGDYPDYRSKKELFSRIIEKDIRSDIASFSMAGIDESVGKLPLKTLPITGFGTDYITFAGDNIEVKITAAPFDKAKHKLGFYEEKYLVKIDNKPYFGDYGKVPRTTINNVMVVINKDTVAIPATAFNDLHNPIFSFYDKGVQKTQNKVYLSADGHKIYVYMLKREDGGSYEVTWVIQDKKYVKRVVDFGFLK
;
A
#
# COMPACT_ATOMS: atom_id res chain seq x y z
N MET A 1 31.34 -60.67 0.40
CA MET A 1 30.92 -60.31 1.78
C MET A 1 31.48 -58.93 2.09
N ARG A 2 30.61 -57.90 2.23
CA ARG A 2 30.86 -56.55 2.80
C ARG A 2 32.00 -55.76 2.11
N ILE A 3 31.76 -54.62 1.46
CA ILE A 3 31.48 -53.33 2.10
C ILE A 3 30.96 -52.40 0.99
N VAL A 4 29.66 -52.07 1.03
CA VAL A 4 29.08 -50.88 0.40
C VAL A 4 28.28 -50.23 1.49
N LEU A 5 28.76 -49.10 2.01
CA LEU A 5 28.00 -47.99 2.61
C LEU A 5 29.00 -47.04 3.26
N PHE A 6 29.60 -46.16 2.46
CA PHE A 6 30.03 -44.88 3.03
C PHE A 6 28.80 -44.00 3.08
N VAL A 7 28.26 -43.96 4.29
CA VAL A 7 27.09 -43.22 4.73
C VAL A 7 27.22 -41.75 4.34
N LEU A 8 26.13 -41.23 3.78
CA LEU A 8 25.94 -39.83 3.43
C LEU A 8 26.39 -38.93 4.59
N LEU A 9 27.41 -38.13 4.30
CA LEU A 9 27.84 -37.04 5.15
C LEU A 9 26.73 -35.99 5.18
N ALA A 10 26.36 -35.63 6.41
CA ALA A 10 25.37 -34.65 6.80
C ALA A 10 25.35 -33.39 5.92
N LEU A 11 24.26 -33.24 5.15
CA LEU A 11 23.76 -31.97 4.63
C LEU A 11 22.31 -31.82 5.12
N ALA A 12 22.15 -31.78 6.44
CA ALA A 12 20.98 -31.16 7.04
C ALA A 12 21.18 -29.65 6.95
N CYS A 13 20.93 -29.09 5.76
CA CYS A 13 20.66 -27.67 5.64
C CYS A 13 19.40 -27.41 6.48
N PHE A 14 19.60 -26.89 7.68
CA PHE A 14 18.56 -26.14 8.37
C PHE A 14 18.18 -24.98 7.46
N ASN A 15 17.15 -25.19 6.64
CA ASN A 15 16.36 -24.09 6.12
C ASN A 15 15.71 -23.44 7.34
N ALA A 16 16.42 -22.47 7.93
CA ALA A 16 15.79 -21.46 8.75
C ALA A 16 14.90 -20.64 7.82
N PHE A 17 13.70 -21.17 7.54
CA PHE A 17 12.60 -20.33 7.10
C PHE A 17 12.41 -19.32 8.24
N ALA A 18 12.77 -18.07 7.98
CA ALA A 18 12.48 -16.96 8.87
C ALA A 18 10.99 -17.05 9.23
N GLN A 19 10.70 -17.28 10.51
CA GLN A 19 9.34 -17.35 11.02
C GLN A 19 8.64 -16.03 10.70
N THR A 20 7.74 -16.04 9.72
CA THR A 20 6.68 -15.03 9.64
C THR A 20 5.98 -15.06 10.99
N GLY A 21 6.04 -13.96 11.74
CA GLY A 21 5.72 -13.96 13.18
C GLY A 21 4.44 -14.74 13.51
N ASP A 22 4.50 -15.50 14.60
CA ASP A 22 3.44 -16.38 15.09
C ASP A 22 2.23 -15.59 15.63
N TYR A 23 1.57 -14.80 14.78
CA TYR A 23 0.35 -14.08 15.14
C TYR A 23 -0.63 -14.02 13.96
N PRO A 24 -1.95 -14.06 14.24
CA PRO A 24 -2.96 -14.08 13.20
C PRO A 24 -3.02 -12.76 12.42
N ASP A 25 -3.19 -12.87 11.10
CA ASP A 25 -3.44 -11.74 10.21
C ASP A 25 -4.95 -11.56 9.99
N TYR A 26 -5.52 -10.53 10.61
CA TYR A 26 -6.95 -10.22 10.49
C TYR A 26 -7.30 -9.29 9.32
N ARG A 27 -6.32 -8.86 8.51
CA ARG A 27 -6.57 -7.94 7.40
C ARG A 27 -7.50 -8.56 6.35
N SER A 28 -8.46 -7.77 5.90
CA SER A 28 -9.43 -8.20 4.89
C SER A 28 -8.75 -8.39 3.53
N LYS A 29 -9.11 -9.49 2.85
CA LYS A 29 -8.69 -9.75 1.46
C LYS A 29 -9.70 -9.24 0.42
N LYS A 30 -10.77 -8.56 0.85
CA LYS A 30 -11.86 -8.10 -0.04
C LYS A 30 -11.44 -6.93 -0.93
N GLU A 31 -10.44 -6.18 -0.50
CA GLU A 31 -9.95 -4.98 -1.19
C GLU A 31 -8.68 -5.25 -2.02
N LEU A 32 -8.24 -6.51 -2.14
CA LEU A 32 -7.09 -6.88 -2.96
C LEU A 32 -7.36 -6.63 -4.45
N PHE A 33 -6.31 -6.35 -5.23
CA PHE A 33 -6.37 -6.27 -6.69
C PHE A 33 -7.07 -7.49 -7.31
N SER A 34 -6.76 -8.69 -6.81
CA SER A 34 -7.38 -9.94 -7.28
C SER A 34 -8.91 -9.99 -7.16
N ARG A 35 -9.51 -9.15 -6.30
CA ARG A 35 -10.96 -9.07 -6.06
C ARG A 35 -11.67 -7.97 -6.86
N ILE A 36 -10.96 -7.20 -7.68
CA ILE A 36 -11.59 -6.21 -8.57
C ILE A 36 -12.38 -6.96 -9.65
N ILE A 37 -13.66 -6.61 -9.79
CA ILE A 37 -14.61 -7.21 -10.74
C ILE A 37 -14.76 -6.30 -11.97
N GLU A 38 -14.64 -4.98 -11.76
CA GLU A 38 -14.70 -3.97 -12.81
C GLU A 38 -13.48 -4.10 -13.73
N LYS A 39 -13.72 -4.61 -14.95
CA LYS A 39 -12.65 -4.99 -15.89
C LYS A 39 -11.77 -3.82 -16.31
N ASP A 40 -12.37 -2.64 -16.48
CA ASP A 40 -11.67 -1.40 -16.83
C ASP A 40 -10.77 -0.94 -15.69
N ILE A 41 -11.29 -0.85 -14.45
CA ILE A 41 -10.52 -0.49 -13.26
C ILE A 41 -9.39 -1.49 -13.02
N ARG A 42 -9.68 -2.80 -13.13
CA ARG A 42 -8.65 -3.84 -13.00
C ARG A 42 -7.58 -3.69 -14.07
N SER A 43 -8.00 -3.44 -15.31
CA SER A 43 -7.09 -3.29 -16.43
C SER A 43 -6.13 -2.12 -16.21
N ASP A 44 -6.65 -0.98 -15.79
CA ASP A 44 -5.90 0.23 -15.48
C ASP A 44 -4.95 0.02 -14.30
N ILE A 45 -5.43 -0.50 -13.17
CA ILE A 45 -4.60 -0.71 -11.97
C ILE A 45 -3.46 -1.69 -12.25
N ALA A 46 -3.70 -2.72 -13.05
CA ALA A 46 -2.67 -3.67 -13.44
C ALA A 46 -1.50 -3.04 -14.22
N SER A 47 -1.70 -1.88 -14.88
CA SER A 47 -0.60 -1.24 -15.61
C SER A 47 0.44 -0.60 -14.70
N PHE A 48 0.18 -0.50 -13.39
CA PHE A 48 1.08 0.19 -12.47
C PHE A 48 1.22 -0.42 -11.06
N SER A 49 0.28 -1.25 -10.60
CA SER A 49 0.36 -1.86 -9.27
C SER A 49 1.31 -3.06 -9.25
N MET A 50 1.91 -3.32 -8.09
CA MET A 50 2.72 -4.52 -7.91
C MET A 50 1.88 -5.79 -7.97
N ALA A 51 0.68 -5.77 -7.38
CA ALA A 51 -0.22 -6.92 -7.38
C ALA A 51 -0.79 -7.28 -8.76
N GLY A 52 -0.75 -6.35 -9.71
CA GLY A 52 -1.22 -6.55 -11.08
C GLY A 52 -0.12 -6.76 -12.12
N ILE A 53 1.14 -6.93 -11.70
CA ILE A 53 2.30 -7.01 -12.61
C ILE A 53 2.16 -8.11 -13.67
N ASP A 54 1.56 -9.26 -13.32
CA ASP A 54 1.34 -10.37 -14.26
C ASP A 54 0.30 -10.01 -15.33
N GLU A 55 -0.65 -9.13 -15.01
CA GLU A 55 -1.66 -8.60 -15.92
C GLU A 55 -1.22 -7.32 -16.64
N SER A 56 0.02 -6.85 -16.41
CA SER A 56 0.56 -5.62 -17.02
C SER A 56 1.11 -5.84 -18.44
N VAL A 57 1.43 -7.09 -18.80
CA VAL A 57 2.08 -7.43 -20.07
C VAL A 57 1.25 -6.95 -21.26
N GLY A 58 1.88 -6.12 -22.11
CA GLY A 58 1.24 -5.55 -23.31
C GLY A 58 0.32 -4.36 -23.04
N LYS A 59 0.15 -3.91 -21.79
CA LYS A 59 -0.63 -2.71 -21.47
C LYS A 59 0.20 -1.45 -21.65
N LEU A 60 -0.45 -0.41 -22.18
CA LEU A 60 0.15 0.91 -22.27
C LEU A 60 0.17 1.57 -20.88
N PRO A 61 1.25 2.27 -20.52
CA PRO A 61 1.30 3.01 -19.27
C PRO A 61 0.30 4.17 -19.31
N LEU A 62 -0.43 4.36 -18.21
CA LEU A 62 -1.35 5.49 -18.06
C LEU A 62 -0.59 6.81 -17.92
N LYS A 63 -1.23 7.90 -18.35
CA LYS A 63 -0.72 9.26 -18.12
C LYS A 63 -0.67 9.53 -16.62
N THR A 64 0.40 10.17 -16.15
CA THR A 64 0.55 10.56 -14.75
C THR A 64 0.49 12.08 -14.56
N LEU A 65 -0.03 12.53 -13.42
CA LEU A 65 0.13 13.92 -13.01
C LEU A 65 1.57 14.21 -12.54
N PRO A 66 2.10 15.41 -12.84
CA PRO A 66 3.36 15.87 -12.27
C PRO A 66 3.31 15.94 -10.74
N ILE A 67 4.44 15.56 -10.12
CA ILE A 67 4.67 15.80 -8.70
C ILE A 67 5.05 17.27 -8.53
N THR A 68 4.40 17.97 -7.61
CA THR A 68 4.68 19.39 -7.31
C THR A 68 5.42 19.60 -6.00
N GLY A 69 5.45 18.60 -5.14
CA GLY A 69 6.16 18.65 -3.87
C GLY A 69 6.02 17.36 -3.08
N PHE A 70 7.01 17.05 -2.26
CA PHE A 70 6.94 15.96 -1.30
C PHE A 70 7.97 16.16 -0.19
N GLY A 71 7.68 15.56 0.96
CA GLY A 71 8.54 15.59 2.13
C GLY A 71 8.45 14.28 2.90
N THR A 72 8.73 14.36 4.18
CA THR A 72 8.59 13.24 5.13
C THR A 72 7.13 12.96 5.47
N ASP A 73 6.29 13.99 5.51
CA ASP A 73 4.91 13.97 6.00
C ASP A 73 3.88 14.40 4.95
N TYR A 74 4.27 14.68 3.71
CA TYR A 74 3.34 14.98 2.63
C TYR A 74 3.84 14.59 1.23
N ILE A 75 2.91 14.53 0.29
CA ILE A 75 3.16 14.53 -1.15
C ILE A 75 2.02 15.26 -1.88
N THR A 76 2.36 16.01 -2.93
CA THR A 76 1.43 16.75 -3.78
C THR A 76 1.67 16.48 -5.27
N PHE A 77 0.57 16.39 -6.01
CA PHE A 77 0.53 16.28 -7.46
C PHE A 77 -0.41 17.34 -8.00
N ALA A 78 -0.07 17.98 -9.11
CA ALA A 78 -0.98 18.90 -9.78
C ALA A 78 -0.76 18.95 -11.29
N GLY A 79 -1.85 19.07 -12.03
CA GLY A 79 -1.88 19.15 -13.49
C GLY A 79 -3.29 18.87 -13.99
N ASP A 80 -3.61 19.27 -15.22
CA ASP A 80 -4.92 19.01 -15.84
C ASP A 80 -6.13 19.46 -14.98
N ASN A 81 -6.01 20.58 -14.25
CA ASN A 81 -7.00 21.08 -13.28
C ASN A 81 -7.32 20.12 -12.12
N ILE A 82 -6.42 19.17 -11.85
CA ILE A 82 -6.48 18.23 -10.74
C ILE A 82 -5.37 18.59 -9.76
N GLU A 83 -5.70 18.60 -8.47
CA GLU A 83 -4.75 18.67 -7.37
C GLU A 83 -4.98 17.49 -6.43
N VAL A 84 -3.90 16.80 -6.07
CA VAL A 84 -3.93 15.70 -5.10
C VAL A 84 -2.89 15.97 -4.02
N LYS A 85 -3.29 15.85 -2.75
CA LYS A 85 -2.38 15.98 -1.61
C LYS A 85 -2.66 14.89 -0.59
N ILE A 86 -1.62 14.16 -0.21
CA ILE A 86 -1.67 13.21 0.90
C ILE A 86 -0.79 13.76 2.02
N THR A 87 -1.30 13.75 3.25
CA THR A 87 -0.53 14.16 4.43
C THR A 87 -0.55 13.09 5.50
N ALA A 88 0.52 13.02 6.27
CA ALA A 88 0.64 12.18 7.46
C ALA A 88 0.67 13.05 8.72
N ALA A 89 0.37 12.42 9.86
CA ALA A 89 0.52 13.00 11.18
C ALA A 89 1.09 11.94 12.15
N PRO A 90 1.68 12.36 13.29
CA PRO A 90 2.06 11.43 14.36
C PRO A 90 0.86 10.58 14.82
N PHE A 91 1.10 9.29 15.09
CA PHE A 91 0.08 8.40 15.63
C PHE A 91 -0.04 8.60 17.14
N ASP A 92 -1.20 9.07 17.59
CA ASP A 92 -1.49 9.32 18.99
C ASP A 92 -2.12 8.09 19.65
N LYS A 93 -1.27 7.26 20.27
CA LYS A 93 -1.69 6.01 20.92
C LYS A 93 -2.79 6.20 21.97
N ALA A 94 -2.85 7.36 22.63
CA ALA A 94 -3.83 7.63 23.68
C ALA A 94 -5.26 7.81 23.14
N LYS A 95 -5.41 8.09 21.84
CA LYS A 95 -6.71 8.25 21.17
C LYS A 95 -7.28 6.95 20.61
N HIS A 96 -6.56 5.84 20.72
CA HIS A 96 -6.91 4.59 20.07
C HIS A 96 -6.98 3.42 21.04
N LYS A 97 -7.89 2.47 20.76
CA LYS A 97 -7.91 1.18 21.44
C LYS A 97 -6.98 0.21 20.73
N LEU A 98 -5.87 -0.13 21.38
CA LEU A 98 -4.88 -1.07 20.86
C LEU A 98 -5.23 -2.52 21.25
N GLY A 99 -5.35 -3.40 20.26
CA GLY A 99 -5.63 -4.82 20.45
C GLY A 99 -4.40 -5.69 20.14
N PHE A 100 -3.83 -6.29 21.19
CA PHE A 100 -2.63 -7.12 21.09
C PHE A 100 -2.96 -8.62 21.11
N TYR A 101 -2.21 -9.41 20.33
CA TYR A 101 -2.14 -10.86 20.41
C TYR A 101 -0.95 -11.26 21.30
N GLU A 102 -1.20 -12.14 22.27
CA GLU A 102 -0.21 -12.59 23.28
C GLU A 102 0.52 -11.42 23.96
N GLU A 103 -0.18 -10.29 24.17
CA GLU A 103 0.37 -9.05 24.78
C GLU A 103 1.58 -8.44 24.04
N LYS A 104 1.93 -8.98 22.86
CA LYS A 104 3.18 -8.66 22.16
C LYS A 104 2.95 -8.04 20.79
N TYR A 105 2.03 -8.59 20.01
CA TYR A 105 1.85 -8.20 18.62
C TYR A 105 0.57 -7.38 18.45
N LEU A 106 0.69 -6.13 18.00
CA LEU A 106 -0.48 -5.31 17.70
C LEU A 106 -1.19 -5.87 16.45
N VAL A 107 -2.42 -6.32 16.61
CA VAL A 107 -3.20 -6.94 15.51
C VAL A 107 -4.43 -6.13 15.13
N LYS A 108 -4.88 -5.23 16.02
CA LYS A 108 -6.05 -4.36 15.81
C LYS A 108 -5.85 -2.96 16.41
N ILE A 109 -6.41 -1.97 15.74
CA ILE A 109 -6.58 -0.58 16.22
C ILE A 109 -8.06 -0.26 16.11
N ASP A 110 -8.68 0.22 17.19
CA ASP A 110 -10.11 0.51 17.27
C ASP A 110 -11.00 -0.68 16.86
N ASN A 111 -10.59 -1.87 17.31
CA ASN A 111 -11.20 -3.18 17.01
C ASN A 111 -11.16 -3.58 15.51
N LYS A 112 -10.40 -2.89 14.67
CA LYS A 112 -10.22 -3.20 13.24
C LYS A 112 -8.78 -3.60 12.93
N PRO A 113 -8.53 -4.50 11.96
CA PRO A 113 -7.18 -4.71 11.43
C PRO A 113 -6.67 -3.41 10.78
N TYR A 114 -5.35 -3.30 10.64
CA TYR A 114 -4.69 -2.13 10.06
C TYR A 114 -3.57 -2.54 9.09
N PHE A 115 -3.11 -1.61 8.27
CA PHE A 115 -2.01 -1.76 7.32
C PHE A 115 -0.81 -0.89 7.72
N GLY A 116 0.39 -1.32 7.32
CA GLY A 116 1.66 -0.74 7.74
C GLY A 116 2.53 -1.81 8.38
N ASP A 117 3.22 -1.44 9.46
CA ASP A 117 4.06 -2.36 10.24
C ASP A 117 3.15 -3.26 11.09
N TYR A 118 2.53 -4.26 10.45
CA TYR A 118 1.60 -5.17 11.11
C TYR A 118 2.33 -5.92 12.25
N GLY A 119 1.69 -6.02 13.42
CA GLY A 119 2.32 -6.50 14.64
C GLY A 119 2.98 -5.43 15.51
N LYS A 120 3.16 -4.19 15.03
CA LYS A 120 3.82 -3.08 15.76
C LYS A 120 2.93 -1.85 15.87
N VAL A 121 3.08 -1.11 16.98
CA VAL A 121 2.36 0.16 17.14
C VAL A 121 2.86 1.19 16.11
N PRO A 122 1.96 1.82 15.32
CA PRO A 122 2.34 2.83 14.36
C PRO A 122 3.09 4.02 14.95
N ARG A 123 3.90 4.66 14.10
CA ARG A 123 4.58 5.93 14.37
C ARG A 123 3.80 7.09 13.78
N THR A 124 3.23 6.90 12.59
CA THR A 124 2.45 7.91 11.88
C THR A 124 1.18 7.30 11.28
N THR A 125 0.22 8.15 10.99
CA THR A 125 -1.02 7.80 10.29
C THR A 125 -1.21 8.71 9.09
N ILE A 126 -1.98 8.27 8.10
CA ILE A 126 -2.51 9.21 7.10
C ILE A 126 -3.47 10.16 7.83
N ASN A 127 -3.22 11.46 7.69
CA ASN A 127 -4.04 12.52 8.25
C ASN A 127 -5.12 12.96 7.25
N ASN A 128 -4.76 13.08 5.97
CA ASN A 128 -5.71 13.47 4.93
C ASN A 128 -5.31 12.92 3.55
N VAL A 129 -6.32 12.63 2.72
CA VAL A 129 -6.22 12.38 1.28
C VAL A 129 -7.14 13.37 0.59
N MET A 130 -6.57 14.42 0.02
CA MET A 130 -7.31 15.48 -0.67
C MET A 130 -7.22 15.29 -2.18
N VAL A 131 -8.35 15.38 -2.86
CA VAL A 131 -8.44 15.39 -4.32
C VAL A 131 -9.37 16.53 -4.73
N VAL A 132 -8.86 17.45 -5.54
CA VAL A 132 -9.62 18.59 -6.09
C VAL A 132 -9.61 18.47 -7.61
N ILE A 133 -10.79 18.57 -8.25
CA ILE A 133 -10.95 18.47 -9.69
C ILE A 133 -11.76 19.67 -10.16
N ASN A 134 -11.19 20.52 -11.02
CA ASN A 134 -11.84 21.75 -11.50
C ASN A 134 -12.34 22.64 -10.34
N LYS A 135 -11.57 22.72 -9.25
CA LYS A 135 -11.88 23.45 -7.99
C LYS A 135 -12.93 22.79 -7.09
N ASP A 136 -13.50 21.66 -7.49
CA ASP A 136 -14.41 20.88 -6.64
C ASP A 136 -13.63 19.84 -5.82
N THR A 137 -13.78 19.84 -4.50
CA THR A 137 -13.19 18.82 -3.63
C THR A 137 -13.98 17.52 -3.71
N VAL A 138 -13.32 16.42 -4.04
CA VAL A 138 -13.90 15.07 -3.95
C VAL A 138 -13.84 14.60 -2.50
N ALA A 139 -14.99 14.26 -1.94
CA ALA A 139 -15.06 13.72 -0.58
C ALA A 139 -14.49 12.29 -0.54
N ILE A 140 -13.31 12.13 0.06
CA ILE A 140 -12.73 10.81 0.38
C ILE A 140 -13.12 10.45 1.82
N PRO A 141 -13.89 9.37 2.04
CA PRO A 141 -14.30 9.01 3.39
C PRO A 141 -13.10 8.58 4.23
N ALA A 142 -13.09 8.95 5.51
CA ALA A 142 -11.99 8.62 6.43
C ALA A 142 -11.73 7.10 6.54
N THR A 143 -12.78 6.28 6.36
CA THR A 143 -12.65 4.81 6.31
C THR A 143 -11.78 4.31 5.17
N ALA A 144 -11.51 5.13 4.15
CA ALA A 144 -10.64 4.76 3.04
C ALA A 144 -9.14 4.83 3.40
N PHE A 145 -8.76 5.49 4.49
CA PHE A 145 -7.35 5.69 4.84
C PHE A 145 -7.00 5.61 6.34
N ASN A 146 -7.98 5.65 7.25
CA ASN A 146 -7.70 5.68 8.70
C ASN A 146 -7.03 4.42 9.26
N ASP A 147 -7.11 3.28 8.57
CA ASP A 147 -6.45 2.03 8.92
C ASP A 147 -5.10 1.85 8.19
N LEU A 148 -4.67 2.84 7.40
CA LEU A 148 -3.38 2.86 6.71
C LEU A 148 -2.39 3.70 7.51
N HIS A 149 -1.33 3.05 7.97
CA HIS A 149 -0.36 3.69 8.85
C HIS A 149 1.06 3.63 8.29
N ASN A 150 1.93 4.44 8.89
CA ASN A 150 3.33 4.61 8.50
C ASN A 150 3.52 4.84 6.98
N PRO A 151 2.80 5.78 6.34
CA PRO A 151 2.97 6.05 4.92
C PRO A 151 4.42 6.50 4.62
N ILE A 152 4.94 6.09 3.46
CA ILE A 152 6.25 6.52 2.97
C ILE A 152 6.02 7.37 1.72
N PHE A 153 6.19 8.69 1.85
CA PHE A 153 5.99 9.60 0.72
C PHE A 153 7.22 9.73 -0.16
N SER A 154 8.41 9.53 0.41
CA SER A 154 9.67 9.63 -0.29
C SER A 154 10.77 8.80 0.36
N PHE A 155 11.83 8.53 -0.39
CA PHE A 155 13.03 7.83 0.05
C PHE A 155 14.25 8.45 -0.62
N TYR A 156 15.44 8.23 -0.05
CA TYR A 156 16.70 8.64 -0.68
C TYR A 156 17.32 7.47 -1.44
N ASP A 157 17.70 7.72 -2.69
CA ASP A 157 18.49 6.81 -3.51
C ASP A 157 19.67 7.58 -4.09
N LYS A 158 20.89 7.17 -3.70
CA LYS A 158 22.15 7.83 -4.06
C LYS A 158 22.14 9.35 -3.80
N GLY A 159 21.61 9.76 -2.64
CA GLY A 159 21.53 11.17 -2.23
C GLY A 159 20.41 11.97 -2.91
N VAL A 160 19.65 11.38 -3.82
CA VAL A 160 18.51 12.01 -4.48
C VAL A 160 17.22 11.54 -3.80
N GLN A 161 16.41 12.49 -3.35
CA GLN A 161 15.09 12.19 -2.81
C GLN A 161 14.15 11.82 -3.96
N LYS A 162 13.53 10.65 -3.88
CA LYS A 162 12.64 10.07 -4.90
C LYS A 162 11.32 9.63 -4.27
N THR A 163 10.34 9.35 -5.11
CA THR A 163 9.06 8.79 -4.70
C THR A 163 8.58 7.75 -5.71
N GLN A 164 7.87 6.74 -5.22
CA GLN A 164 7.17 5.74 -6.03
C GLN A 164 5.67 6.02 -6.11
N ASN A 165 5.18 6.99 -5.34
CA ASN A 165 3.78 7.38 -5.34
C ASN A 165 3.46 8.16 -6.61
N LYS A 166 2.26 7.95 -7.15
CA LYS A 166 1.84 8.51 -8.44
C LYS A 166 0.34 8.79 -8.44
N VAL A 167 -0.08 9.68 -9.32
CA VAL A 167 -1.48 9.83 -9.69
C VAL A 167 -1.60 9.51 -11.17
N TYR A 168 -2.40 8.50 -11.50
CA TYR A 168 -2.65 8.06 -12.87
C TYR A 168 -4.00 8.53 -13.35
N LEU A 169 -4.10 8.84 -14.64
CA LEU A 169 -5.32 9.23 -15.33
C LEU A 169 -5.67 8.13 -16.33
N SER A 170 -6.91 7.64 -16.28
CA SER A 170 -7.39 6.68 -17.28
C SER A 170 -7.38 7.31 -18.68
N ALA A 171 -7.22 6.47 -19.70
CA ALA A 171 -7.21 6.92 -21.09
C ALA A 171 -8.55 7.55 -21.52
N ASP A 172 -9.66 7.12 -20.92
CA ASP A 172 -11.00 7.68 -21.15
C ASP A 172 -11.25 9.02 -20.43
N GLY A 173 -10.34 9.46 -19.55
CA GLY A 173 -10.46 10.70 -18.79
C GLY A 173 -11.49 10.68 -17.65
N HIS A 174 -12.16 9.56 -17.40
CA HIS A 174 -13.21 9.44 -16.39
C HIS A 174 -12.69 9.04 -15.01
N LYS A 175 -11.47 8.51 -14.91
CA LYS A 175 -10.93 7.93 -13.67
C LYS A 175 -9.57 8.52 -13.31
N ILE A 176 -9.39 8.72 -12.02
CA ILE A 176 -8.15 9.16 -11.40
C ILE A 176 -7.79 8.12 -10.34
N TYR A 177 -6.55 7.63 -10.41
CA TYR A 177 -6.00 6.65 -9.48
C TYR A 177 -4.92 7.31 -8.64
N VAL A 178 -5.19 7.51 -7.36
CA VAL A 178 -4.19 8.00 -6.41
C VAL A 178 -3.48 6.79 -5.83
N TYR A 179 -2.25 6.55 -6.26
CA TYR A 179 -1.45 5.39 -5.89
C TYR A 179 -0.39 5.74 -4.86
N MET A 180 -0.37 5.00 -3.75
CA MET A 180 0.64 5.12 -2.71
C MET A 180 1.25 3.75 -2.39
N LEU A 181 2.57 3.69 -2.35
CA LEU A 181 3.35 2.51 -2.01
C LEU A 181 4.13 2.78 -0.72
N LYS A 182 3.86 1.97 0.31
CA LYS A 182 4.76 1.80 1.45
C LYS A 182 5.61 0.56 1.19
N ARG A 183 6.87 0.76 0.83
CA ARG A 183 7.85 -0.31 0.67
C ARG A 183 8.83 -0.30 1.83
N GLU A 184 8.73 -1.30 2.69
CA GLU A 184 9.61 -1.50 3.84
C GLU A 184 9.60 -2.97 4.29
N ASP A 185 10.75 -3.43 4.77
CA ASP A 185 10.90 -4.76 5.32
C ASP A 185 9.98 -4.95 6.55
N GLY A 186 9.22 -6.03 6.57
CA GLY A 186 8.32 -6.36 7.67
C GLY A 186 6.93 -5.69 7.64
N GLY A 187 6.55 -5.00 6.56
CA GLY A 187 5.23 -4.37 6.49
C GLY A 187 4.93 -3.55 5.23
N SER A 188 5.20 -4.10 4.05
CA SER A 188 4.87 -3.43 2.78
C SER A 188 3.37 -3.53 2.46
N TYR A 189 2.83 -2.42 1.94
CA TYR A 189 1.50 -2.37 1.32
C TYR A 189 1.48 -1.34 0.20
N GLU A 190 0.58 -1.53 -0.74
CA GLU A 190 0.20 -0.53 -1.73
C GLU A 190 -1.30 -0.23 -1.59
N VAL A 191 -1.68 1.00 -1.84
CA VAL A 191 -3.08 1.43 -1.90
C VAL A 191 -3.31 2.26 -3.15
N THR A 192 -4.43 2.01 -3.81
CA THR A 192 -4.96 2.86 -4.87
C THR A 192 -6.33 3.36 -4.48
N TRP A 193 -6.53 4.66 -4.30
CA TRP A 193 -7.86 5.26 -4.21
C TRP A 193 -8.37 5.55 -5.62
N VAL A 194 -9.55 5.03 -5.94
CA VAL A 194 -10.18 5.18 -7.26
C VAL A 194 -11.23 6.27 -7.18
N ILE A 195 -11.05 7.31 -7.97
CA ILE A 195 -12.01 8.37 -8.19
C ILE A 195 -12.53 8.21 -9.61
N GLN A 196 -13.84 8.21 -9.79
CA GLN A 196 -14.49 8.18 -11.10
C GLN A 196 -15.55 9.26 -11.16
N ASP A 197 -15.58 10.03 -12.24
CA ASP A 197 -16.59 11.08 -12.47
C ASP A 197 -16.76 12.02 -11.26
N LYS A 198 -15.62 12.47 -10.72
CA LYS A 198 -15.51 13.31 -9.51
C LYS A 198 -16.06 12.70 -8.22
N LYS A 199 -16.21 11.38 -8.14
CA LYS A 199 -16.68 10.67 -6.93
C LYS A 199 -15.69 9.59 -6.52
N TYR A 200 -15.47 9.47 -5.21
CA TYR A 200 -14.76 8.31 -4.67
C TYR A 200 -15.57 7.04 -4.90
N VAL A 201 -14.96 6.02 -5.49
CA VAL A 201 -15.60 4.73 -5.79
C VAL A 201 -15.20 3.67 -4.78
N LYS A 202 -13.90 3.44 -4.66
CA LYS A 202 -13.32 2.43 -3.78
C LYS A 202 -11.84 2.66 -3.57
N ARG A 203 -11.24 1.86 -2.69
CA ARG A 203 -9.80 1.65 -2.65
C ARG A 203 -9.48 0.21 -3.04
N VAL A 204 -8.25 0.01 -3.48
CA VAL A 204 -7.62 -1.29 -3.66
C VAL A 204 -6.40 -1.30 -2.77
N VAL A 205 -6.25 -2.29 -1.90
CA VAL A 205 -5.15 -2.40 -0.95
C VAL A 205 -4.56 -3.79 -1.06
N ASP A 206 -3.28 -3.88 -1.43
CA ASP A 206 -2.53 -5.12 -1.50
C ASP A 206 -1.41 -5.11 -0.47
N PHE A 207 -1.08 -6.28 0.07
CA PHE A 207 -0.12 -6.44 1.16
C PHE A 207 0.46 -7.85 1.17
N GLY A 208 1.54 -8.04 1.93
CA GLY A 208 2.17 -9.35 2.08
C GLY A 208 3.04 -9.77 0.90
N PHE A 209 3.33 -8.84 -0.01
CA PHE A 209 4.38 -8.93 -1.02
C PHE A 209 5.70 -8.37 -0.49
N LEU A 210 6.83 -8.66 -1.18
CA LEU A 210 8.18 -8.22 -0.80
C LEU A 210 8.59 -8.63 0.63
N LYS A 211 8.39 -9.90 0.98
CA LYS A 211 8.82 -10.49 2.25
C LYS A 211 10.29 -10.86 2.24
#